data_AF-A0A6G6Z2S5-F1
#
_entry.id   AF-A0A6G6Z2S5-F1
#
_cell.length_a   1.000
_cell.length_b   1.000
_cell.length_c   1.000
_cell.angle_alpha   90.00
_cell.angle_beta   90.00
_cell.angle_gamma   90.00
#
_symmetry.space_group_name_H-M   'P 1'
#
loop_
_entity.id
_entity.type
_entity.pdbx_description
1 polymer ?
#
loop_
_entity_poly.entity_id
_entity_poly.type
_entity_poly.pdbx_seq_one_letter_code
_entity_poly.pdbx_strand_id
1 'polypeptide(L)'
;MTDEQKALAAELDQLSAEAARLADRVRRFGKAGDAMDDLREGFFLTVAQAATVCDVTDQAIYNWIDHAARLRRRFAEKRANVWIIDTARLFAYVQKYRGGLSARLKAESRLREFWSVWSEPQELRPGDEEA
;
A
#
# COMPACT_ATOMS: atom_id res chain seq x y z
N MET A 1 -7.45 48.81 -4.59
CA MET A 1 -8.04 47.52 -4.19
C MET A 1 -8.22 47.57 -2.69
N THR A 2 -9.46 47.47 -2.22
CA THR A 2 -9.78 47.55 -0.78
C THR A 2 -9.37 46.25 -0.08
N ASP A 3 -9.18 46.29 1.23
CA ASP A 3 -8.78 45.08 1.97
C ASP A 3 -9.87 43.99 1.97
N GLU A 4 -11.14 44.38 1.84
CA GLU A 4 -12.26 43.46 1.56
C GLU A 4 -12.12 42.75 0.21
N GLN A 5 -11.70 43.47 -0.84
CA GLN A 5 -11.46 42.87 -2.16
C GLN A 5 -10.30 41.88 -2.13
N LYS A 6 -9.28 42.10 -1.29
CA LYS A 6 -8.16 41.15 -1.11
C LYS A 6 -8.59 39.91 -0.34
N ALA A 7 -9.38 40.08 0.72
CA ALA A 7 -9.90 38.97 1.52
C ALA A 7 -10.78 38.05 0.67
N LEU A 8 -11.69 38.65 -0.13
CA LEU A 8 -12.56 37.90 -1.02
C LEU A 8 -11.78 37.14 -2.11
N ALA A 9 -10.71 37.73 -2.65
CA ALA A 9 -9.84 37.04 -3.60
C ALA A 9 -9.14 35.82 -2.98
N ALA A 10 -8.65 35.95 -1.74
CA ALA A 10 -8.01 34.86 -1.02
C ALA A 10 -8.99 33.71 -0.70
N GLU A 11 -10.23 34.03 -0.34
CA GLU A 11 -11.29 33.04 -0.16
C GLU A 11 -11.63 32.33 -1.47
N LEU A 12 -11.66 33.06 -2.59
CA LEU A 12 -11.90 32.48 -3.91
C LEU A 12 -10.77 31.51 -4.32
N ASP A 13 -9.52 31.87 -4.06
CA ASP A 13 -8.35 31.03 -4.31
C ASP A 13 -8.37 29.77 -3.44
N GLN A 14 -8.76 29.88 -2.17
CA GLN A 14 -8.91 28.74 -1.27
C GLN A 14 -10.01 27.79 -1.76
N LEU A 15 -11.18 28.31 -2.11
CA LEU A 15 -12.28 27.51 -2.64
C LEU A 15 -11.91 26.81 -3.95
N SER A 16 -11.15 27.50 -4.82
CA SER A 16 -10.62 26.92 -6.05
C SER A 16 -9.66 25.75 -5.78
N ALA A 17 -8.76 25.91 -4.80
CA ALA A 17 -7.84 24.85 -4.38
C ALA A 17 -8.58 23.64 -3.78
N GLU A 18 -9.61 23.88 -2.98
CA GLU A 18 -10.45 22.83 -2.40
C GLU A 18 -11.27 22.09 -3.49
N ALA A 19 -11.81 22.82 -4.46
CA ALA A 19 -12.50 22.26 -5.62
C ALA A 19 -11.56 21.42 -6.49
N ALA A 20 -10.32 21.85 -6.70
CA ALA A 20 -9.30 21.08 -7.42
C ALA A 20 -8.95 19.77 -6.70
N ARG A 21 -8.80 19.80 -5.37
CA ARG A 21 -8.58 18.60 -4.55
C ARG A 21 -9.76 17.63 -4.61
N LEU A 22 -10.99 18.15 -4.59
CA LEU A 22 -12.19 17.34 -4.74
C LEU A 22 -12.29 16.73 -6.14
N ALA A 23 -12.03 17.52 -7.19
CA ALA A 23 -11.99 17.04 -8.56
C ALA A 23 -10.95 15.94 -8.76
N ASP A 24 -9.76 16.07 -8.17
CA ASP A 24 -8.75 15.01 -8.17
C ASP A 24 -9.20 13.76 -7.43
N ARG A 25 -9.88 13.92 -6.29
CA ARG A 25 -10.44 12.80 -5.54
C ARG A 25 -11.55 12.08 -6.34
N VAL A 26 -12.39 12.82 -7.06
CA VAL A 26 -13.44 12.28 -7.92
C VAL A 26 -12.86 11.62 -9.18
N ARG A 27 -11.81 12.19 -9.79
CA ARG A 27 -11.08 11.54 -10.90
C ARG A 27 -10.46 10.21 -10.47
N ARG A 28 -9.97 10.11 -9.23
CA ARG A 28 -9.49 8.85 -8.65
C ARG A 28 -10.62 7.84 -8.41
N PHE A 29 -11.84 8.29 -8.10
CA PHE A 29 -13.01 7.41 -7.99
C PHE A 29 -13.57 6.96 -9.36
N GLY A 30 -13.43 7.79 -10.41
CA GLY A 30 -13.94 7.51 -11.76
C GLY A 30 -13.06 6.58 -12.60
N LYS A 31 -11.80 6.37 -12.20
CA LYS A 31 -10.92 5.36 -12.79
C LYS A 31 -11.14 4.00 -12.13
N ALA A 32 -12.29 3.40 -12.39
CA ALA A 32 -12.53 1.96 -12.16
C ALA A 32 -11.80 1.13 -13.25
N GLY A 33 -10.51 1.41 -13.44
CA GLY A 33 -9.66 0.82 -14.47
C GLY A 33 -8.35 0.41 -13.84
N ASP A 34 -8.26 -0.90 -13.57
CA ASP A 34 -7.12 -1.66 -13.09
C ASP A 34 -6.48 -1.24 -11.76
N ALA A 35 -6.46 -2.18 -10.80
CA ALA A 35 -5.73 -2.11 -9.53
C ALA A 35 -4.20 -1.93 -9.72
N MET A 36 -3.74 -1.83 -10.97
CA MET A 36 -2.37 -1.63 -11.40
C MET A 36 -2.01 -0.14 -11.59
N ASP A 37 -2.97 0.79 -11.69
CA ASP A 37 -2.62 2.23 -11.68
C ASP A 37 -2.18 2.70 -10.27
N ASP A 38 -2.50 1.92 -9.23
CA ASP A 38 -2.01 2.08 -7.86
C ASP A 38 -0.58 1.51 -7.63
N LEU A 39 0.07 0.91 -8.65
CA LEU A 39 1.43 0.35 -8.55
C LEU A 39 2.53 1.39 -8.30
N ARG A 40 2.27 2.68 -8.55
CA ARG A 40 3.33 3.70 -8.52
C ARG A 40 3.78 4.12 -7.12
N GLU A 41 3.07 3.76 -6.06
CA GLU A 41 3.41 4.19 -4.69
C GLU A 41 3.31 3.09 -3.61
N GLY A 42 2.73 1.93 -3.90
CA GLY A 42 2.56 0.83 -2.93
C GLY A 42 3.51 -0.33 -3.18
N PHE A 43 4.42 -0.60 -2.24
CA PHE A 43 5.21 -1.84 -2.28
C PHE A 43 4.29 -3.06 -2.08
N PHE A 44 4.52 -4.14 -2.83
CA PHE A 44 3.77 -5.39 -2.70
C PHE A 44 4.62 -6.50 -2.10
N LEU A 45 4.00 -7.31 -1.25
CA LEU A 45 4.63 -8.46 -0.61
C LEU A 45 3.98 -9.75 -1.09
N THR A 46 4.78 -10.80 -1.21
CA THR A 46 4.27 -12.17 -1.17
C THR A 46 3.89 -12.54 0.27
N VAL A 47 3.18 -13.67 0.45
CA VAL A 47 2.87 -14.19 1.78
C VAL A 47 4.13 -14.43 2.62
N ALA A 48 5.17 -15.02 2.03
CA ALA A 48 6.44 -15.30 2.71
C ALA A 48 7.16 -14.01 3.14
N GLN A 49 7.17 -12.98 2.29
CA GLN A 49 7.76 -11.68 2.64
C GLN A 49 6.94 -10.97 3.72
N ALA A 50 5.61 -11.01 3.64
CA ALA A 50 4.74 -10.46 4.68
C ALA A 50 4.91 -11.16 6.02
N ALA A 51 5.03 -12.49 6.03
CA ALA A 51 5.31 -13.30 7.21
C ALA A 51 6.65 -12.89 7.85
N THR A 52 7.69 -12.77 7.03
CA THR A 52 9.03 -12.32 7.45
C THR A 52 9.01 -10.93 8.08
N VAL A 53 8.39 -9.97 7.40
CA VAL A 53 8.27 -8.57 7.85
C VAL A 53 7.44 -8.47 9.13
N CYS A 54 6.36 -9.24 9.26
CA CYS A 54 5.47 -9.23 10.42
C CYS A 54 5.92 -10.13 11.57
N ASP A 55 7.01 -10.89 11.45
CA ASP A 55 7.49 -11.83 12.47
C ASP A 55 6.50 -12.96 12.78
N VAL A 56 5.83 -13.48 11.76
CA VAL A 56 4.81 -14.51 11.90
C VAL A 56 4.99 -15.61 10.85
N THR A 57 4.20 -16.67 10.96
CA THR A 57 4.18 -17.73 9.96
C THR A 57 3.32 -17.35 8.75
N ASP A 58 3.60 -17.94 7.59
CA ASP A 58 2.76 -17.83 6.39
C ASP A 58 1.29 -18.17 6.67
N GLN A 59 1.05 -19.20 7.50
CA GLN A 59 -0.29 -19.58 7.92
C GLN A 59 -1.01 -18.45 8.68
N ALA A 60 -0.30 -17.70 9.51
CA ALA A 60 -0.87 -16.54 10.19
C ALA A 60 -1.30 -15.48 9.17
N ILE A 61 -0.49 -15.22 8.14
CA ILE A 61 -0.84 -14.28 7.06
C ILE A 61 -2.09 -14.75 6.31
N TYR A 62 -2.20 -16.03 5.95
CA TYR A 62 -3.43 -16.56 5.35
C TYR A 62 -4.66 -16.34 6.23
N ASN A 63 -4.56 -16.65 7.52
CA ASN A 63 -5.64 -16.42 8.47
C ASN A 63 -6.01 -14.93 8.57
N TRP A 64 -5.03 -14.03 8.42
CA TRP A 64 -5.27 -12.58 8.44
C TRP A 64 -5.97 -12.10 7.18
N ILE A 65 -5.62 -12.64 6.01
CA ILE A 65 -6.29 -12.38 4.73
C ILE A 65 -7.76 -12.77 4.83
N ASP A 66 -8.06 -13.97 5.32
CA ASP A 66 -9.44 -14.45 5.50
C ASP A 66 -10.23 -13.59 6.51
N HIS A 67 -9.59 -13.20 7.61
CA HIS A 67 -10.18 -12.28 8.58
C HIS A 67 -10.48 -10.91 7.95
N ALA A 68 -9.54 -10.34 7.20
CA ALA A 68 -9.72 -9.05 6.53
C ALA A 68 -10.79 -9.08 5.44
N ALA A 69 -10.90 -10.19 4.69
CA ALA A 69 -11.95 -10.41 3.71
C ALA A 69 -13.34 -10.41 4.36
N ARG A 70 -13.51 -11.09 5.51
CA ARG A 70 -14.76 -11.08 6.30
C ARG A 70 -15.13 -9.69 6.78
N LEU A 71 -14.14 -8.86 7.10
CA LEU A 71 -14.34 -7.46 7.51
C LEU A 71 -14.53 -6.48 6.34
N ARG A 72 -14.58 -6.97 5.09
CA ARG A 72 -14.61 -6.14 3.86
C ARG A 72 -13.45 -5.13 3.77
N ARG A 73 -12.31 -5.43 4.40
CA ARG A 73 -11.10 -4.59 4.42
C ARG A 73 -9.93 -5.36 3.80
N ARG A 74 -10.08 -5.74 2.53
CA ARG A 74 -9.08 -6.56 1.83
C ARG A 74 -7.75 -5.81 1.71
N PHE A 75 -6.67 -6.48 2.09
CA PHE A 75 -5.29 -6.02 1.91
C PHE A 75 -4.50 -6.96 0.98
N ALA A 76 -5.11 -8.04 0.50
CA ALA A 76 -4.48 -9.01 -0.38
C ALA A 76 -5.43 -9.40 -1.52
N GLU A 77 -4.85 -9.72 -2.67
CA GLU A 77 -5.54 -10.24 -3.84
C GLU A 77 -4.84 -11.51 -4.33
N LYS A 78 -5.61 -12.51 -4.74
CA LYS A 78 -5.06 -13.71 -5.37
C LYS A 78 -5.04 -13.51 -6.89
N ARG A 79 -3.85 -13.54 -7.50
CA ARG A 79 -3.64 -13.47 -8.94
C ARG A 79 -3.00 -14.78 -9.41
N ALA A 80 -3.67 -15.47 -10.34
CA ALA A 80 -3.35 -16.86 -10.68
C ALA A 80 -3.22 -17.72 -9.40
N ASN A 81 -2.00 -18.11 -9.04
CA ASN A 81 -1.71 -18.91 -7.85
C ASN A 81 -0.90 -18.18 -6.77
N VAL A 82 -0.68 -16.86 -6.91
CA VAL A 82 0.12 -16.07 -5.98
C VAL A 82 -0.75 -15.05 -5.28
N TRP A 83 -0.54 -14.88 -3.98
CA TRP A 83 -1.14 -13.80 -3.21
C TRP A 83 -0.25 -12.57 -3.28
N ILE A 84 -0.84 -11.46 -3.72
CA ILE A 84 -0.22 -10.15 -3.75
C ILE A 84 -0.79 -9.35 -2.58
N ILE A 85 0.08 -8.91 -1.69
CA ILE A 85 -0.28 -8.21 -0.46
C ILE A 85 0.13 -6.74 -0.59
N ASP A 86 -0.84 -5.84 -0.44
CA ASP A 86 -0.59 -4.41 -0.32
C ASP A 86 0.03 -4.11 1.04
N THR A 87 1.28 -3.64 1.04
CA THR A 87 2.07 -3.39 2.26
C THR A 87 1.42 -2.36 3.18
N ALA A 88 0.93 -1.25 2.62
CA ALA A 88 0.34 -0.17 3.40
C ALA A 88 -0.95 -0.65 4.10
N ARG A 89 -1.78 -1.41 3.40
CA ARG A 89 -3.00 -1.99 3.95
C ARG A 89 -2.72 -3.09 4.96
N LEU A 90 -1.67 -3.90 4.75
CA LEU A 90 -1.19 -4.87 5.73
C LEU A 90 -0.78 -4.17 7.03
N PHE A 91 0.01 -3.10 6.97
CA PHE A 91 0.45 -2.36 8.15
C PHE A 91 -0.69 -1.67 8.89
N ALA A 92 -1.66 -1.11 8.16
CA ALA A 92 -2.89 -0.60 8.75
C ALA A 92 -3.69 -1.71 9.47
N TYR A 93 -3.72 -2.92 8.90
CA TYR A 93 -4.35 -4.08 9.54
C TYR A 93 -3.59 -4.52 10.80
N VAL A 94 -2.27 -4.62 10.74
CA VAL A 94 -1.42 -4.99 11.89
C VAL A 94 -1.60 -4.01 13.04
N GLN A 95 -1.56 -2.71 12.74
CA GLN A 95 -1.80 -1.66 13.72
C GLN A 95 -3.16 -1.82 14.38
N LYS A 96 -4.20 -2.09 13.61
CA LYS A 96 -5.56 -2.14 14.14
C LYS A 96 -5.88 -3.42 14.91
N TYR A 97 -5.33 -4.57 14.51
CA TYR A 97 -5.82 -5.88 14.98
C TYR A 97 -4.77 -6.81 15.58
N ARG A 98 -3.47 -6.54 15.48
CA ARG A 98 -2.42 -7.50 15.87
C ARG A 98 -1.47 -7.03 16.96
N GLY A 99 -1.30 -5.72 17.14
CA GLY A 99 -0.46 -5.23 18.23
C GLY A 99 -0.29 -3.71 18.30
N GLY A 100 -1.19 -2.93 17.69
CA GLY A 100 -1.11 -1.48 17.79
C GLY A 100 0.05 -0.88 16.98
N LEU A 101 0.37 0.37 17.31
CA LEU A 101 1.38 1.16 16.61
C LEU A 101 2.78 0.52 16.69
N SER A 102 3.14 -0.09 17.83
CA SER A 102 4.44 -0.74 18.02
C SER A 102 4.65 -1.91 17.05
N ALA A 103 3.64 -2.76 16.87
CA ALA A 103 3.70 -3.87 15.93
C ALA A 103 3.87 -3.40 14.48
N ARG A 104 3.17 -2.31 14.11
CA ARG A 104 3.34 -1.68 12.81
C ARG A 104 4.75 -1.13 12.60
N LEU A 105 5.28 -0.38 13.56
CA LEU A 105 6.62 0.21 13.46
C LEU A 105 7.71 -0.87 13.38
N LYS A 106 7.56 -1.98 14.12
CA LYS A 106 8.47 -3.13 14.02
C LYS A 106 8.44 -3.74 12.62
N ALA A 107 7.26 -3.92 12.04
CA ALA A 107 7.11 -4.40 10.67
C ALA A 107 7.71 -3.43 9.64
N GLU A 108 7.48 -2.12 9.77
CA GLU A 108 8.08 -1.09 8.92
C GLU A 108 9.63 -1.06 9.03
N SER A 109 10.18 -1.30 10.22
CA SER A 109 11.64 -1.40 10.41
C SER A 109 12.20 -2.61 9.67
N ARG A 110 11.58 -3.78 9.86
CA ARG A 110 12.00 -5.02 9.19
C ARG A 110 11.88 -4.95 7.68
N LEU A 111 10.81 -4.32 7.18
CA LEU A 111 10.68 -4.11 5.76
C LEU A 111 11.88 -3.34 5.21
N ARG A 112 12.35 -2.30 5.90
CA ARG A 112 13.56 -1.55 5.49
C ARG A 112 14.82 -2.41 5.51
N GLU A 113 14.98 -3.28 6.51
CA GLU A 113 16.11 -4.20 6.61
C GLU A 113 16.16 -5.20 5.44
N PHE A 114 15.02 -5.82 5.12
CA PHE A 114 14.94 -6.80 4.04
C PHE A 114 14.82 -6.17 2.66
N TRP A 115 14.40 -4.91 2.56
CA TRP A 115 14.25 -4.23 1.28
C TRP A 115 15.58 -4.17 0.53
N SER A 116 16.68 -3.87 1.21
CA SER A 116 18.01 -3.89 0.59
C SER A 116 18.34 -5.23 -0.06
N VAL A 117 17.97 -6.35 0.58
CA VAL A 117 18.22 -7.71 0.08
C VAL A 117 17.26 -8.10 -1.05
N TRP A 118 15.99 -7.70 -0.98
CA TRP A 118 14.98 -8.04 -2.00
C TRP A 118 14.97 -7.09 -3.20
N SER A 119 15.60 -5.92 -3.06
CA SER A 119 15.76 -4.94 -4.14
C SER A 119 16.96 -5.21 -5.05
N GLU A 120 17.84 -6.14 -4.66
CA GLU A 120 18.94 -6.57 -5.53
C GLU A 120 18.37 -7.34 -6.74
N PRO A 121 18.77 -6.98 -7.97
CA PRO A 121 18.49 -7.82 -9.13
C PRO A 121 19.08 -9.20 -8.85
N GLN A 122 18.27 -10.25 -8.93
CA GLN A 122 18.85 -11.59 -9.04
C GLN A 122 19.69 -11.58 -10.30
N GLU A 123 21.02 -11.61 -10.15
CA GLU A 123 21.92 -11.88 -11.25
C GLU A 123 21.42 -13.18 -11.89
N LEU A 124 20.89 -13.06 -13.11
CA LEU A 124 20.57 -14.20 -13.94
C LEU A 124 21.87 -15.00 -14.02
N ARG A 125 21.89 -16.17 -13.38
CA ARG A 125 23.06 -17.04 -13.44
C ARG A 125 23.30 -17.35 -14.91
N PRO A 126 24.51 -17.09 -15.46
CA PRO A 126 24.85 -17.55 -16.79
C PRO A 126 24.94 -19.08 -16.71
N GLY A 127 23.90 -19.75 -17.18
CA GLY A 127 23.72 -21.19 -17.04
C GLY A 127 22.39 -21.71 -17.60
N ASP A 128 21.42 -20.84 -17.88
CA ASP A 128 20.21 -21.18 -18.65
C ASP A 128 20.41 -20.97 -20.17
N GLU A 129 21.64 -21.19 -20.66
CA GLU A 129 21.87 -21.52 -22.07
C GLU A 129 22.15 -23.03 -22.12
N GLU A 130 21.28 -23.75 -22.85
CA GLU A 130 21.40 -25.15 -23.28
C GLU A 130 20.96 -26.27 -22.31
N ALA A 131 19.71 -26.72 -22.48
CA ALA A 131 19.36 -28.13 -22.69
C ALA A 131 17.95 -28.27 -23.30
#